data_AF-A0A9N9X072-F1
#
_entry.id   AF-A0A9N9X072-F1
#
_cell.length_a   1.000
_cell.length_b   1.000
_cell.length_c   1.000
_cell.angle_alpha   90.00
_cell.angle_beta   90.00
_cell.angle_gamma   90.00
#
_symmetry.space_group_name_H-M   'P 1'
#
loop_
_entity.id
_entity.type
_entity.pdbx_description
1 polymer ?
#
loop_
_entity_poly.entity_id
_entity_poly.type
_entity_poly.pdbx_seq_one_letter_code
_entity_poly.pdbx_strand_id
1 'polypeptide(L)'
;MSRDAASLNLLTTISCRCTTGCMGACDCRKAGLHCSALCKFCADQECNNRDEVIVDNEDDADLVTNSQFDENKDTDLNNSPPTKRAKRM
;
A
#
# COMPACT_ATOMS: atom_id res chain seq x y z
N MET A 1 11.65 2.77 26.08
CA MET A 1 10.64 1.85 25.51
C MET A 1 11.38 0.95 24.52
N SER A 2 11.68 -0.29 24.89
CA SER A 2 12.22 -1.27 23.94
C SER A 2 11.11 -1.57 22.92
N ARG A 3 11.41 -1.38 21.63
CA ARG A 3 10.58 -1.96 20.57
C ARG A 3 11.09 -3.38 20.39
N ASP A 4 10.51 -4.31 21.15
CA ASP A 4 10.76 -5.72 20.89
C ASP A 4 10.34 -6.00 19.44
N ALA A 5 11.30 -6.48 18.65
CA ALA A 5 10.99 -6.88 17.29
C ALA A 5 9.88 -7.93 17.34
N ALA A 6 8.83 -7.73 16.56
CA ALA A 6 7.79 -8.72 16.39
C ALA A 6 8.42 -10.09 16.09
N SER A 7 7.93 -11.14 16.73
CA SER A 7 8.46 -12.48 16.51
C SER A 7 8.30 -12.86 15.03
N LEU A 8 9.29 -13.57 14.47
CA LEU A 8 9.26 -14.03 13.07
C LEU A 8 7.98 -14.80 12.75
N ASN A 9 7.47 -15.55 13.72
CA ASN A 9 6.20 -16.26 13.64
C ASN A 9 5.04 -15.32 13.32
N LEU A 10 4.94 -14.18 14.03
CA LEU A 10 3.90 -13.19 13.76
C LEU A 10 3.98 -12.66 12.31
N LEU A 11 5.19 -12.32 11.85
CA LEU A 11 5.41 -11.86 10.47
C LEU A 11 4.98 -12.91 9.43
N THR A 12 5.23 -14.19 9.70
CA THR A 12 4.75 -15.27 8.83
C THR A 12 3.24 -15.52 8.91
N THR A 13 2.61 -15.24 10.06
CA THR A 13 1.17 -15.44 10.23
C THR A 13 0.35 -14.33 9.58
N ILE A 14 0.85 -13.10 9.51
CA ILE A 14 0.13 -11.95 8.92
C ILE A 14 0.21 -11.85 7.39
N SER A 15 0.95 -12.76 6.75
CA SER A 15 1.05 -12.88 5.29
C SER A 15 0.61 -14.28 4.85
N CYS A 16 -0.61 -14.39 4.32
CA CYS A 16 -1.09 -15.65 3.77
C CYS A 16 -0.38 -16.01 2.46
N ARG A 17 -0.56 -17.27 2.04
CA ARG A 17 -0.12 -17.79 0.73
C ARG A 17 -1.30 -18.02 -0.20
N CYS A 18 -2.42 -17.33 0.03
CA CYS A 18 -3.59 -17.46 -0.81
C CYS A 18 -3.24 -17.09 -2.25
N THR A 19 -3.75 -17.88 -3.17
CA THR A 19 -3.66 -17.63 -4.61
C THR A 19 -5.01 -17.24 -5.21
N THR A 20 -6.10 -17.44 -4.47
CA THR A 20 -7.49 -17.19 -4.88
C THR A 20 -8.32 -16.70 -3.70
N GLY A 21 -8.30 -15.40 -3.44
CA GLY A 21 -9.09 -14.77 -2.36
C GLY A 21 -8.66 -15.19 -0.95
N CYS A 22 -8.87 -14.31 0.03
CA CYS A 22 -8.64 -14.63 1.45
C CYS A 22 -9.95 -15.04 2.13
N MET A 23 -10.37 -16.29 1.95
CA MET A 23 -11.59 -16.86 2.53
C MET A 23 -11.26 -17.91 3.62
N GLY A 24 -12.09 -18.95 3.80
CA GLY A 24 -11.94 -19.95 4.86
C GLY A 24 -10.62 -20.73 4.84
N ALA A 25 -9.92 -20.79 3.71
CA ALA A 25 -8.61 -21.44 3.61
C ALA A 25 -7.43 -20.53 4.03
N CYS A 26 -7.64 -19.23 4.23
CA CYS A 26 -6.59 -18.28 4.58
C CYS A 26 -6.02 -18.57 5.97
N ASP A 27 -4.70 -18.74 6.05
CA ASP A 27 -4.02 -19.05 7.32
C ASP A 27 -4.02 -17.88 8.30
N CYS A 28 -4.03 -16.63 7.81
CA CYS A 28 -4.26 -15.45 8.68
C CYS A 28 -5.60 -15.59 9.39
N ARG A 29 -6.67 -15.87 8.62
CA ARG A 29 -8.03 -16.01 9.14
C ARG A 29 -8.17 -17.18 10.12
N LYS A 30 -7.56 -18.33 9.82
CA LYS A 30 -7.53 -19.49 10.73
C LYS A 30 -6.81 -19.17 12.04
N ALA A 31 -5.79 -18.31 11.99
CA ALA A 31 -5.10 -17.80 13.18
C ALA A 31 -5.87 -16.67 13.89
N GLY A 32 -7.06 -16.29 13.40
CA GLY A 32 -7.85 -15.19 13.96
C GLY A 32 -7.31 -13.80 13.64
N LEU A 33 -6.52 -13.65 12.58
CA LEU A 33 -5.90 -12.40 12.16
C LEU A 33 -6.39 -11.94 10.79
N HIS A 34 -6.42 -10.63 10.59
CA HIS A 34 -6.56 -10.04 9.26
C HIS A 34 -5.25 -10.13 8.47
N CYS A 35 -5.36 -10.19 7.15
CA CYS A 35 -4.22 -10.08 6.27
C CYS A 35 -3.63 -8.68 6.39
N SER A 36 -2.32 -8.60 6.58
CA SER A 36 -1.61 -7.32 6.52
C SER A 36 -1.45 -6.84 5.07
N ALA A 37 -1.13 -5.56 4.91
CA ALA A 37 -0.72 -5.00 3.62
C ALA A 37 0.54 -5.65 3.03
N LEU A 38 1.34 -6.37 3.84
CA LEU A 38 2.51 -7.11 3.38
C LEU A 38 2.15 -8.42 2.68
N CYS A 39 0.89 -8.87 2.81
CA CYS A 39 0.45 -10.04 2.08
C CYS A 39 0.42 -9.72 0.58
N LYS A 40 1.34 -10.32 -0.18
CA LYS A 40 1.50 -10.07 -1.62
C LYS A 40 0.19 -10.23 -2.39
N PHE A 41 -0.58 -11.27 -2.08
CA PHE A 41 -1.89 -11.48 -2.71
C PHE A 41 -2.86 -10.32 -2.44
N CYS A 42 -2.83 -9.77 -1.22
CA CYS A 42 -3.70 -8.67 -0.82
C CYS A 42 -3.19 -7.28 -1.21
N ALA A 43 -1.91 -7.15 -1.57
CA ALA A 43 -1.35 -5.91 -2.09
C ALA A 43 -1.74 -5.71 -3.56
N ASP A 44 -1.78 -6.79 -4.34
CA ASP A 44 -2.04 -6.75 -5.77
C ASP A 44 -3.55 -6.91 -6.12
N GLN A 45 -4.41 -7.24 -5.16
CA GLN A 45 -5.85 -7.53 -5.35
C GLN A 45 -6.70 -7.07 -4.15
N GLU A 46 -8.01 -6.94 -4.36
CA GLU A 46 -8.96 -6.77 -3.26
C GLU A 46 -8.97 -8.02 -2.36
N CYS A 47 -8.60 -7.81 -1.10
CA CYS A 47 -8.46 -8.87 -0.12
C CYS A 47 -9.57 -8.76 0.92
N ASN A 48 -10.55 -9.66 0.84
CA ASN A 48 -11.70 -9.70 1.74
C ASN A 48 -11.37 -10.09 3.21
N ASN A 49 -10.08 -10.18 3.56
CA ASN A 49 -9.61 -10.41 4.93
C ASN A 49 -8.64 -9.31 5.40
N ARG A 50 -8.47 -8.22 4.65
CA ARG A 50 -7.66 -7.07 5.07
C ARG A 50 -8.49 -6.18 5.99
N ASP A 51 -7.86 -5.58 7.00
CA ASP A 51 -8.53 -4.55 7.81
C ASP A 51 -8.83 -3.32 6.94
N GLU A 52 -10.04 -2.79 7.10
CA GLU A 52 -10.41 -1.48 6.60
C GLU A 52 -9.73 -0.43 7.47
N VAL A 53 -9.00 0.50 6.84
CA VAL A 53 -8.40 1.61 7.55
C VAL A 53 -9.49 2.67 7.69
N ILE A 54 -10.18 2.67 8.83
CA ILE A 54 -11.12 3.73 9.16
C ILE A 54 -10.29 4.95 9.55
N VAL A 55 -10.31 5.97 8.70
CA VAL A 55 -9.76 7.28 9.02
C VAL A 55 -10.88 8.06 9.68
N ASP A 56 -10.79 8.29 10.99
CA ASP A 56 -11.69 9.20 11.72
C ASP A 56 -11.41 10.63 11.25
N ASN A 57 -11.99 11.00 10.12
CA ASN A 57 -12.15 12.38 9.74
C ASN A 57 -13.56 12.75 10.23
N GLU A 58 -13.65 13.66 11.20
CA GLU A 58 -14.92 14.05 11.84
C GLU A 58 -15.92 14.67 10.84
N ASP A 59 -15.44 14.96 9.63
CA ASP A 59 -16.21 15.39 8.48
C ASP A 59 -16.16 14.30 7.39
N ASP A 60 -17.31 13.65 7.19
CA ASP A 60 -17.67 12.72 6.11
C ASP A 60 -16.96 11.35 6.07
N ALA A 61 -17.65 10.34 6.61
CA ALA A 61 -17.30 8.93 6.57
C ALA A 61 -17.42 8.36 5.14
N ASP A 62 -16.50 8.71 4.25
CA ASP A 62 -16.26 7.99 3.02
C ASP A 62 -15.14 6.96 3.26
N LEU A 63 -15.48 5.68 3.10
CA LEU A 63 -14.56 4.55 3.27
C LEU A 63 -13.41 4.64 2.26
N VAL A 64 -12.30 5.25 2.66
CA VAL A 64 -11.08 5.31 1.84
C VAL A 64 -10.43 3.92 1.82
N THR A 65 -10.70 3.16 0.75
CA THR A 65 -9.90 1.98 0.42
C THR A 65 -8.53 2.45 -0.07
N ASN A 66 -7.46 2.09 0.63
CA ASN A 66 -6.10 2.49 0.24
C ASN A 66 -5.73 1.92 -1.15
N SER A 67 -5.93 2.73 -2.18
CA SER A 67 -5.28 2.60 -3.49
C SER A 67 -4.60 3.91 -3.96
N GLN A 68 -4.65 4.99 -3.18
CA GLN A 68 -3.94 6.23 -3.51
C GLN A 68 -2.61 6.26 -2.76
N PHE A 69 -1.54 5.84 -3.43
CA PHE A 69 -0.21 6.33 -3.10
C PHE A 69 -0.17 7.77 -3.59
N ASP A 70 -0.07 8.75 -2.68
CA ASP A 70 0.24 10.11 -3.06
C ASP A 70 1.63 10.13 -3.73
N GLU A 71 1.66 10.28 -5.05
CA GLU A 71 2.88 10.67 -5.76
C GLU A 71 3.31 12.02 -5.19
N ASN A 72 4.42 12.00 -4.44
CA ASN A 72 5.14 13.19 -4.01
C ASN A 72 5.37 14.10 -5.23
N LYS A 73 4.77 15.30 -5.20
CA LYS A 73 4.92 16.30 -6.25
C LYS A 73 6.28 17.00 -6.09
N ASP A 74 7.33 16.39 -6.62
CA ASP A 74 8.61 17.06 -6.83
C ASP A 74 8.48 17.98 -8.05
N THR A 75 8.05 19.23 -7.83
CA THR A 75 8.24 20.31 -8.78
C THR A 75 9.68 20.80 -8.67
N ASP A 76 10.52 20.65 -9.71
CA ASP A 76 11.60 21.60 -9.96
C ASP A 76 12.12 21.60 -11.43
N LEU A 77 11.99 22.80 -12.02
CA LEU A 77 12.85 23.45 -13.02
C LEU A 77 13.15 22.76 -14.38
N ASN A 78 12.29 23.05 -15.35
CA ASN A 78 12.73 23.33 -16.71
C ASN A 78 13.58 24.60 -16.73
N ASN A 79 14.91 24.50 -16.84
CA ASN A 79 15.76 25.60 -17.31
C ASN A 79 16.95 25.03 -18.10
N SER A 80 16.82 25.01 -19.42
CA SER A 80 17.99 24.92 -20.31
C SER A 80 17.78 25.84 -21.52
N PRO A 81 18.54 26.93 -21.66
CA PRO A 81 18.65 27.66 -22.93
C PRO A 81 20.02 27.41 -23.60
N PRO A 82 20.25 27.73 -24.89
CA PRO A 82 19.32 27.94 -26.00
C PRO A 82 19.70 27.10 -27.26
N THR A 83 18.75 26.63 -28.06
CA THR A 83 19.06 26.11 -29.41
C THR A 83 19.00 27.23 -30.47
N LYS A 84 20.20 27.68 -30.81
CA LYS A 84 20.67 28.49 -31.96
C LYS A 84 19.63 29.01 -32.96
N ARG A 85 19.51 30.34 -33.02
CA ARG A 85 18.86 31.12 -34.08
C ARG A 85 19.71 31.08 -35.37
N ALA A 86 19.09 30.76 -36.51
CA ALA A 86 19.75 30.70 -37.82
C ALA A 86 19.76 32.06 -38.56
N LYS A 87 20.88 32.44 -39.20
CA LYS A 87 20.89 33.25 -40.45
C LYS A 87 22.27 33.26 -41.18
N ARG A 88 22.25 32.76 -42.42
CA ARG A 88 22.93 33.17 -43.68
C ARG A 88 24.28 33.93 -43.65
N MET A 89 25.22 33.44 -44.45
CA MET A 89 26.04 34.22 -45.40
C MET A 89 25.87 33.63 -46.80
#